data_AF-A0A061NLZ0-F1
#
_entry.id   AF-A0A061NLZ0-F1
#
_cell.length_a   1.000
_cell.length_b   1.000
_cell.length_c   1.000
_cell.angle_alpha   90.00
_cell.angle_beta   90.00
_cell.angle_gamma   90.00
#
_symmetry.space_group_name_H-M   'P 1'
#
loop_
_entity.id
_entity.type
_entity.pdbx_description
1 polymer ?
#
loop_
_entity_poly.entity_id
_entity_poly.type
_entity_poly.pdbx_seq_one_letter_code
_entity_poly.pdbx_strand_id
1 'polypeptide(L)'
;MHTISTKDRFGLVNVAGEEYQITDIGMRMLQPHELFAAQGFPSDYIIDRDCEGKPFPKTHQVARCGNSVPPPFAKALVEANLPELCDVNREIEIAIS
;
A
#
# COMPACT_ATOMS: atom_id res chain seq x y z
N MET A 1 -2.25 -43.64 -0.38
CA MET A 1 -1.43 -42.78 0.50
C MET A 1 -0.22 -42.35 -0.34
N HIS A 2 -0.22 -41.12 -0.84
CA HIS A 2 0.89 -40.62 -1.66
C HIS A 2 1.96 -40.01 -0.74
N THR A 3 3.21 -40.46 -0.91
CA THR A 3 4.36 -39.94 -0.17
C THR A 3 4.86 -38.69 -0.87
N ILE A 4 4.91 -37.57 -0.14
CA ILE A 4 5.56 -36.34 -0.61
C ILE A 4 7.06 -36.55 -0.42
N SER A 5 7.79 -36.57 -1.54
CA SER A 5 9.25 -36.68 -1.56
C SER A 5 9.89 -35.48 -0.88
N THR A 6 10.83 -35.71 0.05
CA THR A 6 11.62 -34.69 0.76
C THR A 6 12.80 -34.13 -0.04
N LYS A 7 13.03 -34.59 -1.28
CA LYS A 7 14.00 -33.97 -2.20
C LYS A 7 13.37 -32.78 -2.90
N ASP A 8 14.06 -31.64 -2.87
CA ASP A 8 13.71 -30.44 -3.64
C ASP A 8 13.65 -30.77 -5.14
N ARG A 9 12.44 -30.98 -5.65
CA ARG A 9 12.18 -31.08 -7.09
C ARG A 9 11.63 -29.73 -7.51
N PHE A 10 12.43 -28.97 -8.25
CA PHE A 10 12.12 -27.67 -8.85
C PHE A 10 10.62 -27.46 -9.11
N GLY A 11 9.95 -26.60 -8.33
CA GLY A 11 8.62 -26.01 -8.57
C GLY A 11 7.62 -26.76 -9.45
N LEU A 12 7.46 -28.08 -9.32
CA LEU A 12 6.55 -28.88 -10.15
C LEU A 12 5.14 -28.78 -9.58
N VAL A 13 4.22 -28.22 -10.36
CA VAL A 13 2.79 -28.16 -10.04
C VAL A 13 2.01 -29.00 -11.04
N ASN A 14 1.07 -29.79 -10.52
CA ASN A 14 0.22 -30.63 -11.36
C ASN A 14 -1.09 -29.87 -11.62
N VAL A 15 -1.37 -29.55 -12.88
CA VAL A 15 -2.59 -28.84 -13.29
C VAL A 15 -3.36 -29.76 -14.23
N ALA A 16 -4.55 -30.21 -13.80
CA ALA A 16 -5.41 -31.11 -14.57
C ALA A 16 -4.75 -32.43 -15.03
N GLY A 17 -3.78 -32.96 -14.27
CA GLY A 17 -3.08 -34.20 -14.60
C GLY A 17 -1.77 -34.00 -15.36
N GLU A 18 -1.50 -32.78 -15.83
CA GLU A 18 -0.28 -32.40 -16.54
C GLU A 18 0.74 -31.77 -15.57
N GLU A 19 2.00 -32.18 -15.67
CA GLU A 19 3.08 -31.64 -14.84
C GLU A 19 3.65 -30.35 -15.45
N TYR A 20 3.57 -29.24 -14.71
CA TYR A 20 4.14 -27.95 -15.08
C TYR A 20 5.31 -27.58 -14.17
N GLN A 21 6.33 -26.97 -14.73
CA GLN A 21 7.44 -26.41 -13.96
C GLN A 21 7.28 -24.90 -13.80
N ILE A 22 7.29 -24.42 -12.56
CA ILE A 22 7.40 -22.98 -12.27
C ILE A 22 8.83 -22.54 -12.56
N THR A 23 9.03 -21.81 -13.65
CA THR A 23 10.35 -21.25 -14.02
C THR A 23 10.58 -19.86 -13.41
N ASP A 24 9.56 -19.00 -13.42
CA ASP A 24 9.58 -17.68 -12.81
C ASP A 24 8.14 -17.27 -12.44
N ILE A 25 8.02 -16.55 -11.32
CA ILE A 25 6.76 -15.97 -10.83
C ILE A 25 6.72 -14.45 -10.98
N GLY A 26 7.76 -13.85 -11.61
CA GLY A 26 7.76 -12.44 -12.03
C GLY A 26 7.81 -11.45 -10.87
N MET A 27 8.43 -11.82 -9.75
CA MET A 27 8.51 -10.96 -8.57
C MET A 27 9.53 -9.84 -8.76
N ARG A 28 9.17 -8.60 -8.40
CA ARG A 28 10.09 -7.46 -8.34
C ARG A 28 9.78 -6.55 -7.17
N MET A 29 10.75 -5.73 -6.80
CA MET A 29 10.52 -4.63 -5.87
C MET A 29 9.53 -3.63 -6.47
N LEU A 30 8.59 -3.19 -5.63
CA LEU A 30 7.67 -2.10 -5.97
C LEU A 30 8.45 -0.79 -6.13
N GLN A 31 8.04 0.01 -7.10
CA GLN A 31 8.52 1.37 -7.30
C GLN A 31 7.85 2.31 -6.28
N PRO A 32 8.45 3.47 -5.97
CA PRO A 32 7.90 4.41 -4.99
C PRO A 32 6.41 4.74 -5.21
N HIS A 33 6.00 5.07 -6.43
CA HIS A 33 4.60 5.40 -6.72
C HIS A 33 3.63 4.24 -6.41
N GLU A 34 4.06 2.99 -6.60
CA GLU A 34 3.26 1.80 -6.29
C GLU A 34 3.13 1.60 -4.77
N LEU A 35 4.20 1.87 -4.02
CA LEU A 35 4.19 1.80 -2.55
C LEU A 35 3.23 2.84 -1.94
N PHE A 36 3.27 4.08 -2.42
CA PHE A 36 2.37 5.14 -1.96
C PHE A 36 0.91 4.86 -2.35
N ALA A 37 0.67 4.38 -3.58
CA ALA A 37 -0.67 3.97 -4.00
C ALA A 37 -1.22 2.82 -3.13
N ALA A 38 -0.39 1.82 -2.80
CA ALA A 38 -0.77 0.71 -1.93
C ALA A 38 -1.14 1.16 -0.50
N GLN A 39 -0.59 2.27 -0.02
CA GLN A 39 -0.97 2.88 1.27
C GLN A 39 -2.21 3.78 1.18
N GLY A 40 -2.77 4.01 -0.01
CA GLY A 40 -3.95 4.84 -0.21
C GLY A 40 -3.65 6.34 -0.28
N PHE A 41 -2.43 6.73 -0.65
CA PHE A 41 -2.14 8.14 -0.95
C PHE A 41 -2.81 8.57 -2.26
N PRO A 42 -3.24 9.84 -2.35
CA PRO A 42 -3.72 10.42 -3.60
C PRO A 42 -2.69 10.32 -4.74
N SER A 43 -3.16 10.21 -5.98
CA SER A 43 -2.29 10.10 -7.17
C SER A 43 -1.46 11.36 -7.43
N ASP A 44 -1.90 12.51 -6.93
CA ASP A 44 -1.23 13.81 -7.01
C ASP A 44 -0.32 14.09 -5.80
N TYR A 45 -0.15 13.13 -4.89
CA TYR A 45 0.75 13.27 -3.75
C TYR A 45 2.22 13.38 -4.22
N ILE A 46 2.90 14.44 -3.78
CA ILE A 46 4.27 14.75 -4.19
C ILE A 46 5.25 13.88 -3.39
N ILE A 47 5.85 12.90 -4.05
CA ILE A 47 6.78 11.94 -3.42
C ILE A 47 8.25 12.20 -3.77
N ASP A 48 8.51 12.98 -4.82
CA ASP A 48 9.81 13.02 -5.49
C ASP A 48 10.60 14.30 -5.24
N ARG A 49 10.05 15.28 -4.52
CA ARG A 49 10.70 16.58 -4.26
C ARG A 49 10.21 17.25 -2.97
N ASP A 50 11.01 18.17 -2.43
CA ASP A 50 10.62 19.02 -1.29
C ASP A 50 9.78 20.24 -1.71
N CYS A 51 9.45 21.09 -0.74
CA CYS A 51 8.68 22.31 -0.94
C CYS A 51 9.41 23.38 -1.78
N GLU A 52 10.73 23.29 -1.92
CA GLU A 52 11.55 24.15 -2.79
C GLU A 52 11.73 23.53 -4.19
N GLY A 53 11.19 22.33 -4.43
CA GLY A 53 11.27 21.60 -5.69
C GLY A 53 12.55 20.78 -5.87
N LYS A 54 13.39 20.64 -4.84
CA LYS A 54 14.61 19.84 -4.91
C LYS A 54 14.27 18.34 -4.88
N PRO A 55 14.84 17.53 -5.80
CA PRO A 55 14.44 16.14 -5.94
C PRO A 55 14.96 15.23 -4.81
N PHE A 56 14.19 14.19 -4.49
CA PHE A 56 14.55 13.13 -3.57
C PHE A 56 15.08 11.88 -4.28
N PRO A 57 16.18 11.28 -3.80
CA PRO A 57 16.60 9.94 -4.22
C PRO A 57 15.53 8.89 -3.92
N LYS A 58 15.45 7.84 -4.75
CA LYS A 58 14.48 6.73 -4.57
C LYS A 58 14.50 6.13 -3.16
N THR A 59 15.68 6.01 -2.55
CA THR A 59 15.85 5.50 -1.17
C THR A 59 15.11 6.35 -0.14
N HIS A 60 15.11 7.68 -0.28
CA HIS A 60 14.37 8.58 0.59
C HIS A 60 12.87 8.45 0.39
N GLN A 61 12.41 8.28 -0.85
CA GLN A 61 10.98 8.09 -1.15
C GLN A 61 10.46 6.81 -0.48
N VAL A 62 11.19 5.69 -0.63
CA VAL A 62 10.84 4.40 -0.01
C VAL A 62 10.90 4.49 1.51
N ALA A 63 11.95 5.10 2.08
CA ALA A 63 12.06 5.26 3.54
C ALA A 63 10.92 6.09 4.12
N ARG A 64 10.50 7.17 3.44
CA ARG A 64 9.37 7.99 3.89
C ARG A 64 8.05 7.25 3.80
N CYS A 65 7.83 6.52 2.72
CA CYS A 65 6.66 5.66 2.56
C CYS A 65 6.61 4.60 3.69
N GLY A 66 7.73 3.95 4.00
CA GLY A 66 7.78 2.96 5.08
C GLY A 66 7.52 3.53 6.48
N ASN A 67 7.77 4.83 6.69
CA ASN A 67 7.55 5.51 7.96
C ASN A 67 6.24 6.33 8.01
N SER A 68 5.47 6.38 6.93
CA SER A 68 4.19 7.10 6.91
C SER A 68 3.05 6.27 7.49
N VAL A 69 2.01 6.95 7.95
CA VAL A 69 0.73 6.32 8.31
C VAL A 69 -0.18 6.33 7.08
N PRO A 70 -0.76 5.18 6.66
CA PRO A 70 -1.73 5.13 5.58
C PRO A 70 -2.90 6.10 5.81
N PRO A 71 -3.22 7.01 4.87
CA PRO A 71 -4.31 7.97 5.03
C PRO A 71 -5.66 7.36 5.42
N PRO A 72 -6.09 6.19 4.88
CA PRO A 72 -7.35 5.57 5.29
C PRO A 72 -7.39 5.21 6.78
N PHE A 73 -6.24 4.83 7.36
CA PHE A 73 -6.15 4.45 8.77
C PHE A 73 -6.26 5.68 9.66
N ALA A 74 -5.51 6.74 9.31
CA ALA A 74 -5.59 8.02 10.01
C ALA A 74 -7.03 8.56 9.99
N LYS A 75 -7.70 8.51 8.82
CA LYS A 75 -9.09 8.92 8.67
C LYS A 75 -10.02 8.14 9.60
N ALA A 76 -10.00 6.82 9.55
CA ALA A 76 -10.89 5.98 10.36
C ALA A 76 -10.67 6.19 11.87
N LEU A 77 -9.43 6.37 12.30
CA LEU A 77 -9.13 6.65 13.70
C LEU A 77 -9.67 8.00 14.15
N VAL A 78 -9.53 9.05 13.33
CA VAL A 78 -10.08 10.37 13.66
C VAL A 78 -11.61 10.33 13.69
N GLU A 79 -12.26 9.71 12.70
CA GLU A 79 -13.72 9.58 12.65
C GLU A 79 -14.29 8.82 13.85
N ALA A 80 -13.58 7.81 14.35
CA ALA A 80 -14.00 7.04 15.52
C ALA A 80 -13.84 7.80 16.84
N ASN A 81 -12.85 8.70 16.96
CA ASN A 81 -12.51 9.36 18.23
C ASN A 81 -13.00 10.81 18.33
N LEU A 82 -13.16 11.51 17.21
CA LEU A 82 -13.54 12.93 17.13
C LEU A 82 -14.59 13.17 16.02
N PRO A 83 -15.72 12.43 16.01
CA PRO A 83 -16.74 12.56 14.96
C PRO A 83 -17.30 13.98 14.82
N GLU A 84 -17.31 14.77 15.90
CA GLU A 84 -17.77 16.15 15.92
C GLU A 84 -16.90 17.10 15.09
N LEU A 85 -15.63 16.78 14.85
CA LEU A 85 -14.71 17.57 14.03
C LEU A 85 -14.66 17.11 12.57
N CYS A 86 -15.28 15.97 12.25
CA CYS A 86 -15.31 15.44 10.89
C CYS A 86 -16.38 16.12 10.03
N ASP A 87 -17.30 16.86 10.64
CA ASP A 87 -18.46 17.45 9.99
C ASP A 87 -18.25 18.96 9.76
N VAL A 88 -17.56 19.30 8.66
CA VAL A 88 -17.16 20.68 8.29
C VAL A 88 -18.32 21.65 8.08
N ASN A 89 -19.58 21.20 8.10
CA ASN A 89 -20.78 22.03 7.93
C ASN A 89 -21.59 22.23 9.22
N ARG A 90 -21.17 21.65 10.36
CA ARG A 90 -21.99 21.67 11.59
C ARG A 90 -22.12 23.04 12.24
N GLU A 91 -21.22 23.97 11.95
CA GLU A 91 -21.31 25.35 12.42
C GLU A 91 -22.50 26.12 11.82
N ILE A 92 -22.99 25.73 10.63
CA ILE A 92 -24.15 26.41 10.00
C ILE A 92 -25.48 25.95 10.62
N GLU A 93 -25.62 24.69 11.03
CA GLU A 93 -26.87 24.18 11.63
C GLU A 93 -27.07 24.66 13.08
N ILE A 94 -25.99 24.81 13.86
CA ILE A 94 -26.10 25.29 15.26
C ILE A 94 -26.42 26.80 15.31
N ALA A 95 -26.02 27.57 14.29
CA ALA A 95 -26.27 29.01 14.25
C ALA A 95 -27.68 29.40 13.75
N ILE A 96 -28.47 28.45 13.23
CA ILE A 96 -29.81 28.67 12.67
C ILE A 96 -30.93 28.10 13.58
N SER A 97 -30.57 27.36 14.63
CA SER A 97 -31.48 26.91 15.71
C SER A 97 -31.49 27.86 16.90
#